data_AF-A0A4Y7KNR9-F1
#
_entry.id   AF-A0A4Y7KNR9-F1
#
_cell.length_a   1.000
_cell.length_b   1.000
_cell.length_c   1.000
_cell.angle_alpha   90.00
_cell.angle_beta   90.00
_cell.angle_gamma   90.00
#
_symmetry.space_group_name_H-M   'P 1'
#
loop_
_entity.id
_entity.type
_entity.pdbx_description
1 polymer ?
#
loop_
_entity_poly.entity_id
_entity_poly.type
_entity_poly.pdbx_seq_one_letter_code
_entity_poly.pdbx_strand_id
1 'polypeptide(L)'
;MSQPKPDPSSFSSPNSLSNWLKSRLPSDSFASWGIKPGTKNVHNLWLEISEGETSLLDSVPPVRTVNVVSVRIIDENGRILLESKQELSDGTHRERNRPLSEKMKPDEGVEEAVLRAISEELGSIIDNDVSSIVKINTGSYKKKIEERVSLSYPGLPACYVLHTVDAFVEGLPNEDFCTEEEEYSECSELGAADKAVNVKKHFWKWVESDSF
;
A
#
# COMPACT_ATOMS: atom_id res chain seq x y z
N MET A 1 6.44 -26.48 -13.91
CA MET A 1 7.81 -25.95 -13.83
C MET A 1 7.73 -24.62 -13.12
N SER A 2 8.19 -24.54 -11.88
CA SER A 2 8.17 -23.29 -11.10
C SER A 2 9.19 -22.34 -11.72
N GLN A 3 8.74 -21.20 -12.24
CA GLN A 3 9.68 -20.17 -12.67
C GLN A 3 10.45 -19.66 -11.44
N PRO A 4 11.77 -19.41 -11.58
CA PRO A 4 12.56 -18.90 -10.47
C PRO A 4 12.00 -17.54 -10.05
N LYS A 5 11.72 -17.38 -8.74
CA LYS A 5 11.53 -16.05 -8.17
C LYS A 5 12.79 -15.25 -8.46
N PRO A 6 12.72 -14.07 -9.09
CA PRO A 6 13.90 -13.25 -9.27
C PRO A 6 14.45 -12.85 -7.91
N ASP A 7 15.77 -12.87 -7.84
CA ASP A 7 16.55 -12.52 -6.66
C ASP A 7 16.24 -11.06 -6.26
N PRO A 8 15.95 -10.77 -4.97
CA PRO A 8 15.73 -9.40 -4.49
C PRO A 8 16.90 -8.45 -4.78
N SER A 9 18.10 -8.98 -5.12
CA SER A 9 19.28 -8.22 -5.55
C SER A 9 19.31 -7.81 -7.03
N SER A 10 18.26 -8.06 -7.81
CA SER A 10 18.29 -7.94 -9.28
C SER A 10 18.50 -6.51 -9.83
N PHE A 11 18.24 -5.46 -9.05
CA PHE A 11 18.39 -4.06 -9.48
C PHE A 11 19.22 -3.23 -8.49
N SER A 12 20.49 -2.99 -8.82
CA SER A 12 21.42 -2.21 -7.96
C SER A 12 21.15 -0.70 -7.93
N SER A 13 20.27 -0.20 -8.80
CA SER A 13 19.89 1.22 -8.86
C SER A 13 18.56 1.43 -9.59
N PRO A 14 17.88 2.57 -9.39
CA PRO A 14 16.70 2.96 -10.17
C PRO A 14 16.95 2.95 -11.68
N ASN A 15 18.15 3.32 -12.13
CA ASN A 15 18.53 3.29 -13.56
C ASN A 15 18.58 1.86 -14.11
N SER A 16 19.09 0.90 -13.35
CA SER A 16 19.12 -0.51 -13.76
C SER A 16 17.71 -1.07 -13.94
N LEU A 17 16.80 -0.75 -13.01
CA LEU A 17 15.38 -1.11 -13.10
C LEU A 17 14.71 -0.44 -14.30
N SER A 18 14.95 0.87 -14.49
CA SER A 18 14.40 1.62 -15.64
C SER A 18 14.78 0.97 -16.97
N ASN A 19 16.06 0.63 -17.16
CA ASN A 19 16.55 0.00 -18.40
C ASN A 19 15.90 -1.36 -18.64
N TRP A 20 15.69 -2.16 -17.59
CA TRP A 20 15.03 -3.45 -17.68
C TRP A 20 13.54 -3.33 -18.04
N LEU A 21 12.85 -2.31 -17.51
CA LEU A 21 11.43 -2.03 -17.79
C LEU A 21 11.20 -1.46 -19.19
N LYS A 22 12.09 -0.61 -19.70
CA LYS A 22 11.95 0.06 -21.02
C LYS A 22 11.72 -0.91 -22.18
N SER A 23 12.34 -2.08 -22.14
CA SER A 23 12.18 -3.09 -23.21
C SER A 23 10.97 -4.00 -23.04
N ARG A 24 10.24 -3.89 -21.91
CA ARG A 24 9.16 -4.81 -21.54
C ARG A 24 7.80 -4.14 -21.34
N LEU A 25 7.77 -2.82 -21.14
CA LEU A 25 6.54 -2.05 -20.94
C LEU A 25 6.18 -1.18 -22.16
N PRO A 26 4.88 -0.90 -22.39
CA PRO A 26 4.46 0.05 -23.41
C PRO A 26 5.05 1.44 -23.13
N SER A 27 5.71 2.04 -24.13
CA SER A 27 6.46 3.30 -23.95
C SER A 27 5.60 4.44 -23.44
N ASP A 28 4.38 4.61 -23.95
CA ASP A 28 3.46 5.68 -23.52
C ASP A 28 3.04 5.53 -22.05
N SER A 29 2.81 4.30 -21.60
CA SER A 29 2.44 4.02 -20.21
C SER A 29 3.63 4.25 -19.27
N PHE A 30 4.81 3.76 -19.64
CA PHE A 30 6.02 3.92 -18.82
C PHE A 30 6.48 5.37 -18.73
N ALA A 31 6.36 6.15 -19.82
CA ALA A 31 6.70 7.57 -19.84
C ALA A 31 5.78 8.43 -18.95
N SER A 32 4.61 7.92 -18.57
CA SER A 32 3.67 8.64 -17.69
C SER A 32 4.06 8.61 -16.21
N TRP A 33 4.96 7.71 -15.80
CA TRP A 33 5.34 7.50 -14.40
C TRP A 33 6.08 8.71 -13.82
N GLY A 34 5.58 9.24 -12.70
CA GLY A 34 6.12 10.46 -12.07
C GLY A 34 5.82 11.76 -12.82
N ILE A 35 5.14 11.69 -13.97
CA ILE A 35 4.72 12.85 -14.76
C ILE A 35 3.22 13.06 -14.66
N LYS A 36 2.44 11.99 -14.81
CA LYS A 36 0.98 12.05 -14.66
C LYS A 36 0.64 12.13 -13.16
N PRO A 37 -0.24 13.08 -12.76
CA PRO A 37 -0.71 13.21 -11.38
C PRO A 37 -1.15 11.88 -10.78
N GLY A 38 -0.70 11.60 -9.55
CA GLY A 38 -1.02 10.36 -8.87
C GLY A 38 -0.41 9.10 -9.48
N THR A 39 0.67 9.19 -10.25
CA THR A 39 1.52 8.03 -10.59
C THR A 39 2.81 8.05 -9.77
N LYS A 40 3.34 6.87 -9.45
CA LYS A 40 4.66 6.73 -8.81
C LYS A 40 5.74 6.67 -9.88
N ASN A 41 6.97 7.04 -9.52
CA ASN A 41 8.12 7.03 -10.44
C ASN A 41 8.92 5.70 -10.34
N VAL A 42 9.97 5.55 -11.15
CA VAL A 42 10.81 4.34 -11.11
C VAL A 42 11.56 4.20 -9.78
N HIS A 43 11.92 5.32 -9.14
CA HIS A 43 12.59 5.31 -7.85
C HIS A 43 11.70 4.72 -6.75
N ASN A 44 10.41 5.06 -6.73
CA ASN A 44 9.42 4.43 -5.84
C ASN A 44 9.37 2.90 -6.03
N LEU A 45 9.30 2.41 -7.27
CA LEU A 45 9.22 0.96 -7.53
C LEU A 45 10.53 0.27 -7.12
N TRP A 46 11.67 0.93 -7.33
CA TRP A 46 12.96 0.42 -6.89
C TRP A 46 13.03 0.28 -5.37
N LEU A 47 12.57 1.29 -4.62
CA LEU A 47 12.48 1.23 -3.15
C LEU A 47 11.60 0.07 -2.68
N GLU A 48 10.39 -0.06 -3.25
CA GLU A 48 9.46 -1.15 -2.93
C GLU A 48 10.08 -2.54 -3.17
N ILE A 49 10.94 -2.68 -4.19
CA ILE A 49 11.65 -3.94 -4.47
C ILE A 49 12.84 -4.14 -3.53
N SER A 50 13.62 -3.09 -3.26
CA SER A 50 14.80 -3.18 -2.37
C SER A 50 14.41 -3.45 -0.92
N GLU A 51 13.25 -2.95 -0.49
CA GLU A 51 12.66 -3.22 0.82
C GLU A 51 11.88 -4.54 0.85
N GLY A 52 11.78 -5.25 -0.28
CA GLY A 52 11.13 -6.55 -0.40
C GLY A 52 9.61 -6.54 -0.29
N GLU A 53 8.98 -5.36 -0.27
CA GLU A 53 7.52 -5.19 -0.28
C GLU A 53 6.88 -5.63 -1.61
N THR A 54 7.68 -5.61 -2.68
CA THR A 54 7.25 -5.94 -4.04
C THR A 54 8.23 -6.89 -4.71
N SER A 55 7.70 -7.82 -5.50
CA SER A 55 8.50 -8.63 -6.44
C SER A 55 7.97 -8.49 -7.86
N LEU A 56 8.86 -8.67 -8.85
CA LEU A 56 8.50 -8.63 -10.26
C LEU A 56 8.69 -10.01 -10.88
N LEU A 57 7.66 -10.61 -11.46
CA LEU A 57 7.82 -11.82 -12.26
C LEU A 57 8.38 -11.44 -13.64
N ASP A 58 9.52 -12.03 -14.03
CA ASP A 58 10.15 -11.80 -15.35
C ASP A 58 9.30 -12.41 -16.47
N SER A 59 8.39 -11.58 -16.96
CA SER A 59 7.45 -11.82 -18.05
C SER A 59 7.36 -10.55 -18.89
N VAL A 60 6.65 -10.60 -20.02
CA VAL A 60 6.53 -9.46 -20.93
C VAL A 60 5.04 -9.20 -21.22
N PRO A 61 4.42 -8.17 -20.60
CA PRO A 61 4.98 -7.29 -19.57
C PRO A 61 5.23 -8.02 -18.23
N PRO A 62 6.13 -7.53 -17.37
CA PRO A 62 6.40 -8.11 -16.06
C PRO A 62 5.18 -7.97 -15.14
N VAL A 63 5.02 -8.91 -14.20
CA VAL A 63 3.91 -8.88 -13.23
C VAL A 63 4.40 -8.50 -11.85
N ARG A 64 3.91 -7.39 -11.32
CA ARG A 64 4.21 -6.89 -9.97
C ARG A 64 3.39 -7.65 -8.94
N THR A 65 4.02 -8.40 -8.05
CA THR A 65 3.34 -9.10 -6.94
C THR A 65 3.55 -8.36 -5.64
N VAL A 66 2.46 -8.13 -4.92
CA VAL A 66 2.43 -7.42 -3.62
C VAL A 66 1.59 -8.20 -2.64
N ASN A 67 2.11 -8.40 -1.42
CA ASN A 67 1.31 -8.90 -0.31
C ASN A 67 0.76 -7.70 0.45
N VAL A 68 -0.54 -7.70 0.72
CA VAL A 68 -1.23 -6.57 1.33
C VAL A 68 -2.10 -7.11 2.46
N VAL A 69 -1.95 -6.54 3.65
CA VAL A 69 -2.90 -6.76 4.74
C VAL A 69 -4.10 -5.84 4.53
N SER A 70 -5.30 -6.36 4.68
CA SER A 70 -6.54 -5.59 4.58
C SER A 70 -7.34 -5.76 5.87
N VAL A 71 -7.42 -4.69 6.65
CA VAL A 71 -8.01 -4.72 7.99
C VAL A 71 -9.42 -4.15 7.94
N ARG A 72 -10.42 -5.00 8.15
CA ARG A 72 -11.80 -4.54 8.34
C ARG A 72 -11.96 -4.17 9.81
N ILE A 73 -11.84 -2.88 10.10
CA ILE A 73 -12.07 -2.35 11.44
C ILE A 73 -13.59 -2.23 11.63
N ILE A 74 -14.13 -2.95 12.61
CA ILE A 74 -15.56 -3.04 12.89
C ILE A 74 -15.85 -2.35 14.23
N ASP A 75 -16.83 -1.45 14.27
CA ASP A 75 -17.27 -0.79 15.52
C ASP A 75 -18.32 -1.61 16.29
N GLU A 76 -18.75 -1.09 17.45
CA GLU A 76 -19.77 -1.73 18.28
C GLU A 76 -21.16 -1.84 17.60
N ASN A 77 -21.42 -1.00 16.60
CA ASN A 77 -22.65 -0.99 15.81
C ASN A 77 -22.56 -1.91 14.58
N GLY A 78 -21.43 -2.57 14.34
CA GLY A 78 -21.20 -3.41 13.17
C GLY A 78 -20.89 -2.64 11.89
N ARG A 79 -20.56 -1.34 11.98
CA ARG A 79 -20.10 -0.53 10.84
C ARG A 79 -18.63 -0.84 10.56
N ILE A 80 -18.24 -0.71 9.30
CA ILE A 80 -16.87 -0.94 8.83
C ILE A 80 -16.21 0.41 8.54
N LEU A 81 -14.98 0.59 9.02
CA LEU A 81 -14.16 1.76 8.67
C LEU A 81 -13.57 1.59 7.27
N LEU A 82 -13.85 2.55 6.39
CA LEU A 82 -13.26 2.63 5.07
C LEU A 82 -12.37 3.85 4.93
N GLU A 83 -11.23 3.64 4.29
CA GLU A 83 -10.48 4.70 3.65
C GLU A 83 -11.26 5.15 2.40
N SER A 84 -11.89 6.32 2.50
CA SER A 84 -12.66 6.90 1.40
C SER A 84 -11.73 7.41 0.29
N LYS A 85 -10.74 8.24 0.66
CA LYS A 85 -9.77 8.85 -0.23
C LYS A 85 -8.45 9.12 0.49
N GLN A 86 -7.41 9.37 -0.28
CA GLN A 86 -6.08 9.78 0.18
C GLN A 86 -5.67 11.10 -0.47
N GLU A 87 -4.93 11.93 0.26
CA GLU A 87 -4.16 13.05 -0.29
C GLU A 87 -2.68 12.68 -0.34
N LEU A 88 -2.07 12.85 -1.52
CA LEU A 88 -0.66 12.56 -1.75
C LEU A 88 0.23 13.79 -1.54
N SER A 89 1.54 13.58 -1.47
CA SER A 89 2.51 14.67 -1.29
C SER A 89 2.57 15.67 -2.44
N ASP A 90 2.11 15.30 -3.64
CA ASP A 90 1.93 16.18 -4.80
C ASP A 90 0.60 16.97 -4.76
N GLY A 91 -0.19 16.83 -3.69
CA GLY A 91 -1.51 17.47 -3.48
C GLY A 91 -2.65 16.78 -4.23
N THR A 92 -2.37 15.71 -4.99
CA THR A 92 -3.42 14.98 -5.70
C THR A 92 -4.20 14.09 -4.76
N HIS A 93 -5.46 13.83 -5.14
CA HIS A 93 -6.35 12.96 -4.38
C HIS A 93 -6.58 11.64 -5.12
N ARG A 94 -6.67 10.54 -4.37
CA ARG A 94 -7.04 9.22 -4.89
C ARG A 94 -8.22 8.66 -4.15
N GLU A 95 -9.27 8.28 -4.88
CA GLU A 95 -10.40 7.53 -4.34
C GLU A 95 -9.96 6.08 -4.02
N ARG A 96 -10.35 5.59 -2.84
CA ARG A 96 -9.93 4.30 -2.32
C ARG A 96 -11.12 3.39 -2.04
N ASN A 97 -12.09 3.91 -1.29
CA ASN A 97 -13.34 3.26 -0.88
C ASN A 97 -13.14 1.79 -0.47
N ARG A 98 -12.16 1.53 0.40
CA ARG A 98 -11.75 0.19 0.83
C ARG A 98 -11.31 0.18 2.29
N PRO A 99 -11.26 -0.99 2.96
CA PRO A 99 -10.71 -1.08 4.30
C PRO A 99 -9.24 -0.64 4.35
N LEU A 100 -8.73 -0.34 5.55
CA LEU A 100 -7.30 -0.06 5.78
C LEU A 100 -6.46 -1.14 5.10
N SER A 101 -5.56 -0.73 4.20
CA SER A 101 -4.88 -1.65 3.29
C SER A 101 -3.43 -1.27 3.11
N GLU A 102 -2.54 -2.04 3.73
CA GLU A 102 -1.12 -1.71 3.79
C GLU A 102 -0.25 -2.84 3.24
N LYS A 103 0.86 -2.48 2.60
CA LYS A 103 1.81 -3.47 2.05
C LYS A 103 2.45 -4.23 3.20
N MET A 104 2.63 -5.52 3.02
CA MET A 104 3.36 -6.32 4.01
C MET A 104 4.88 -6.16 3.81
N LYS A 105 5.62 -5.99 4.91
CA LYS A 105 7.08 -6.04 4.93
C LYS A 105 7.58 -7.49 4.80
N PRO A 106 8.84 -7.72 4.40
CA PRO A 106 9.41 -9.06 4.40
C PRO A 106 9.38 -9.66 5.80
N ASP A 107 9.10 -10.97 5.85
CA ASP A 107 9.16 -11.80 7.06
C ASP A 107 8.20 -11.43 8.21
N GLU A 108 7.31 -10.45 8.03
CA GLU A 108 6.29 -10.12 9.04
C GLU A 108 5.06 -11.04 8.97
N GLY A 109 4.50 -11.38 10.13
CA GLY A 109 3.23 -12.09 10.24
C GLY A 109 2.03 -11.19 9.91
N VAL A 110 0.87 -11.80 9.62
CA VAL A 110 -0.37 -11.04 9.35
C VAL A 110 -0.75 -10.15 10.55
N GLU A 111 -0.64 -10.66 11.78
CA GLU A 111 -0.96 -9.89 12.98
C GLU A 111 -0.01 -8.70 13.20
N GLU A 112 1.30 -8.90 12.98
CA GLU A 112 2.30 -7.83 13.05
C GLU A 112 2.03 -6.75 11.99
N ALA A 113 1.68 -7.17 10.76
CA ALA A 113 1.29 -6.27 9.69
C ALA A 113 0.03 -5.47 10.04
N VAL A 114 -0.98 -6.10 10.66
CA VAL A 114 -2.21 -5.41 11.12
C VAL A 114 -1.86 -4.32 12.14
N LEU A 115 -1.09 -4.67 13.18
CA LEU A 115 -0.75 -3.74 14.25
C LEU A 115 0.07 -2.57 13.71
N ARG A 116 1.06 -2.86 12.85
CA ARG A 116 1.86 -1.84 12.17
C ARG A 116 0.99 -0.93 11.31
N ALA A 117 0.11 -1.48 10.49
CA ALA A 117 -0.73 -0.70 9.59
C ALA A 117 -1.71 0.21 10.34
N ILE A 118 -2.30 -0.27 11.45
CA ILE A 118 -3.11 0.55 12.35
C ILE A 118 -2.24 1.65 13.00
N SER A 119 -1.03 1.31 13.43
CA SER A 119 -0.12 2.28 14.05
C SER A 119 0.33 3.37 13.09
N GLU A 120 0.66 3.02 11.85
CA GLU A 120 1.14 3.94 10.82
C GLU A 120 -0.01 4.85 10.34
N GLU A 121 -1.19 4.30 10.03
CA GLU A 121 -2.27 5.08 9.42
C GLU A 121 -3.24 5.73 10.43
N LEU A 122 -3.43 5.13 11.62
CA LEU A 122 -4.37 5.61 12.65
C LEU A 122 -3.68 6.11 13.93
N GLY A 123 -2.36 5.91 14.06
CA GLY A 123 -1.62 6.23 15.29
C GLY A 123 -1.66 7.71 15.68
N SER A 124 -1.83 8.63 14.74
CA SER A 124 -1.89 10.08 15.02
C SER A 124 -3.10 10.52 15.83
N ILE A 125 -4.12 9.67 15.96
CA ILE A 125 -5.33 9.92 16.77
C ILE A 125 -5.47 8.94 17.93
N ILE A 126 -4.50 8.04 18.11
CA ILE A 126 -4.49 7.02 19.15
C ILE A 126 -3.44 7.41 20.21
N ASP A 127 -3.90 7.75 21.41
CA ASP A 127 -3.02 8.14 22.52
C ASP A 127 -2.39 6.95 23.27
N ASN A 128 -2.93 5.75 23.08
CA ASN A 128 -2.54 4.53 23.79
C ASN A 128 -1.66 3.62 22.93
N ASP A 129 -0.96 2.67 23.55
CA ASP A 129 -0.27 1.63 22.81
C ASP A 129 -1.27 0.83 21.96
N VAL A 130 -1.03 0.78 20.65
CA VAL A 130 -1.88 0.09 19.65
C VAL A 130 -2.11 -1.37 20.05
N SER A 131 -1.09 -2.03 20.61
CA SER A 131 -1.19 -3.43 21.04
C SER A 131 -2.24 -3.67 22.13
N SER A 132 -2.57 -2.64 22.92
CA SER A 132 -3.52 -2.71 24.03
C SER A 132 -4.96 -2.43 23.63
N ILE A 133 -5.18 -1.69 22.53
CA ILE A 133 -6.51 -1.26 22.07
C ILE A 133 -7.02 -2.04 20.86
N VAL A 134 -6.15 -2.75 20.16
CA VAL A 134 -6.51 -3.55 18.98
C VAL A 134 -6.83 -4.98 19.39
N LYS A 135 -8.05 -5.44 19.04
CA LYS A 135 -8.48 -6.83 19.19
C LYS A 135 -8.65 -7.45 17.79
N ILE A 136 -7.69 -8.27 17.39
CA ILE A 136 -7.71 -8.96 16.09
C ILE A 136 -8.55 -10.24 16.21
N ASN A 137 -9.53 -10.42 15.32
CA ASN A 137 -10.26 -11.67 15.19
C ASN A 137 -9.53 -12.61 14.23
N THR A 138 -8.57 -13.39 14.74
CA THR A 138 -7.75 -14.31 13.93
C THR A 138 -8.58 -15.35 13.17
N GLY A 139 -9.76 -15.73 13.69
CA GLY A 139 -10.68 -16.66 13.02
C GLY A 139 -11.37 -16.10 11.77
N SER A 140 -11.31 -14.79 11.55
CA SER A 140 -11.88 -14.12 10.37
C SER A 140 -10.96 -14.11 9.15
N TYR A 141 -9.71 -14.57 9.29
CA TYR A 141 -8.68 -14.46 8.26
C TYR A 141 -9.10 -15.08 6.92
N LYS A 142 -8.94 -14.31 5.84
CA LYS A 142 -9.18 -14.73 4.47
C LYS A 142 -8.02 -14.31 3.57
N LYS A 143 -7.59 -15.23 2.71
CA LYS A 143 -6.60 -14.95 1.66
C LYS A 143 -7.28 -14.92 0.29
N LYS A 144 -7.06 -13.85 -0.47
CA LYS A 144 -7.57 -13.69 -1.84
C LYS A 144 -6.46 -13.20 -2.75
N ILE A 145 -6.41 -13.73 -3.99
CA ILE A 145 -5.51 -13.23 -5.02
C ILE A 145 -6.34 -12.43 -6.02
N GLU A 146 -5.90 -11.23 -6.35
CA GLU A 146 -6.55 -10.35 -7.32
C GLU A 146 -5.55 -9.81 -8.34
N GLU A 147 -5.83 -10.03 -9.62
CA GLU A 147 -5.07 -9.42 -10.71
C GLU A 147 -5.76 -8.14 -11.17
N ARG A 148 -5.05 -7.01 -11.10
CA ARG A 148 -5.56 -5.70 -11.52
C ARG A 148 -4.44 -4.85 -12.09
N VAL A 149 -4.81 -3.81 -12.87
CA VAL A 149 -3.85 -2.80 -13.33
C VAL A 149 -3.47 -1.90 -12.15
N SER A 150 -2.17 -1.66 -11.97
CA SER A 150 -1.68 -0.72 -10.96
C SER A 150 -1.98 0.72 -11.38
N LEU A 151 -2.75 1.45 -10.56
CA LEU A 151 -2.97 2.89 -10.77
C LEU A 151 -1.68 3.70 -10.61
N SER A 152 -0.82 3.27 -9.68
CA SER A 152 0.48 3.92 -9.42
C SER A 152 1.47 3.69 -10.55
N TYR A 153 1.38 2.57 -11.25
CA TYR A 153 2.31 2.15 -12.30
C TYR A 153 1.53 1.74 -13.57
N PRO A 154 0.98 2.70 -14.34
CA PRO A 154 0.26 2.40 -15.58
C PRO A 154 1.08 1.51 -16.52
N GLY A 155 0.44 0.50 -17.10
CA GLY A 155 1.09 -0.46 -17.99
C GLY A 155 1.83 -1.61 -17.31
N LEU A 156 1.97 -1.59 -15.97
CA LEU A 156 2.51 -2.69 -15.17
C LEU A 156 1.36 -3.51 -14.55
N PRO A 157 1.07 -4.73 -15.04
CA PRO A 157 0.13 -5.63 -14.38
C PRO A 157 0.53 -5.91 -12.94
N ALA A 158 -0.44 -6.00 -12.05
CA ALA A 158 -0.21 -6.32 -10.65
C ALA A 158 -1.06 -7.50 -10.18
N CYS A 159 -0.44 -8.37 -9.37
CA CYS A 159 -1.06 -9.45 -8.62
C CYS A 159 -1.02 -9.09 -7.13
N TYR A 160 -2.18 -8.85 -6.56
CA TYR A 160 -2.35 -8.52 -5.14
C TYR A 160 -2.72 -9.78 -4.38
N VAL A 161 -1.88 -10.14 -3.42
CA VAL A 161 -2.18 -11.19 -2.44
C VAL A 161 -2.75 -10.49 -1.21
N LEU A 162 -4.07 -10.47 -1.11
CA LEU A 162 -4.81 -9.81 -0.04
C LEU A 162 -4.97 -10.76 1.15
N HIS A 163 -4.52 -10.31 2.31
CA HIS A 163 -4.64 -10.94 3.62
C HIS A 163 -5.67 -10.16 4.43
N THR A 164 -6.94 -10.55 4.35
CA THR A 164 -8.04 -9.84 5.00
C THR A 164 -8.30 -10.39 6.40
N VAL A 165 -8.46 -9.51 7.38
CA VAL A 165 -8.80 -9.86 8.77
C VAL A 165 -9.68 -8.78 9.39
N ASP A 166 -10.54 -9.19 10.31
CA ASP A 166 -11.39 -8.31 11.09
C ASP A 166 -10.68 -7.91 12.38
N ALA A 167 -10.78 -6.64 12.73
CA ALA A 167 -10.25 -6.11 13.97
C ALA A 167 -11.24 -5.13 14.61
N PHE A 168 -11.16 -5.01 15.92
CA PHE A 168 -11.79 -3.95 16.69
C PHE A 168 -10.68 -3.04 17.23
N VAL A 169 -10.87 -1.72 17.14
CA VAL A 169 -9.92 -0.71 17.62
C VAL A 169 -10.65 0.22 18.57
N GLU A 170 -10.25 0.21 19.84
CA GLU A 170 -10.85 1.07 20.86
C GLU A 170 -10.41 2.53 20.71
N GLY A 171 -11.33 3.47 20.97
CA GLY A 171 -11.02 4.91 21.00
C GLY A 171 -11.09 5.63 19.65
N LEU A 172 -11.52 4.98 18.57
CA LEU A 172 -11.74 5.65 17.29
C LEU A 172 -12.96 6.60 17.31
N PRO A 173 -12.93 7.72 16.56
CA PRO A 173 -14.09 8.60 16.42
C PRO A 173 -15.29 7.88 15.80
N ASN A 174 -16.51 8.23 16.25
CA ASN A 174 -17.75 7.66 15.73
C ASN A 174 -18.22 8.27 14.38
N GLU A 175 -17.66 9.44 14.04
CA GLU A 175 -17.94 10.21 12.83
C GLU A 175 -16.77 10.09 11.83
N ASP A 176 -16.94 10.60 10.61
CA ASP A 176 -15.86 10.69 9.63
C ASP A 176 -14.69 11.52 10.17
N PHE A 177 -13.46 11.07 9.90
CA PHE A 177 -12.24 11.72 10.39
C PHE A 177 -11.11 11.63 9.36
N CYS A 178 -10.00 12.32 9.63
CA CYS A 178 -8.78 12.17 8.85
C CYS A 178 -7.57 12.01 9.75
N THR A 179 -6.57 11.28 9.26
CA THR A 179 -5.29 11.09 9.92
C THR A 179 -4.18 11.55 9.00
N GLU A 180 -3.07 11.99 9.61
CA GLU A 180 -1.86 12.36 8.89
C GLU A 180 -0.79 11.29 9.13
N GLU A 181 0.00 11.00 8.10
CA GLU A 181 1.13 10.09 8.16
C GLU A 181 2.41 10.93 8.16
N GLU A 182 3.19 10.87 9.25
CA GLU A 182 4.50 11.52 9.32
C GLU A 182 5.54 10.61 8.65
N GLU A 183 6.01 11.01 7.47
CA GLU A 183 7.07 10.27 6.78
C GLU A 183 8.39 10.40 7.58
N TYR A 184 9.02 9.26 7.88
CA TYR A 184 10.42 9.23 8.30
C TYR A 184 11.22 10.04 7.29
N SER A 185 11.80 11.14 7.75
CA SER A 185 12.66 12.01 6.95
C SER A 185 13.93 11.24 6.56
N GLU A 186 13.86 10.41 5.53
CA GLU A 186 15.06 9.90 4.89
C GLU A 186 15.69 11.04 4.08
N CYS A 187 16.68 11.63 4.75
CA CYS A 187 17.71 12.50 4.22
C CYS A 187 18.05 12.15 2.77
N SER A 188 17.92 13.11 1.85
CA SER A 188 18.87 13.15 0.73
C SER A 188 18.76 14.42 -0.11
N GLU A 189 19.95 14.81 -0.53
CA GLU A 189 20.35 15.75 -1.56
C GLU A 189 19.85 15.32 -2.96
N LEU A 190 18.58 14.91 -3.09
CA LEU A 190 17.94 14.52 -4.35
C LEU A 190 17.06 15.66 -4.85
N GLY A 191 17.18 15.97 -6.15
CA GLY A 191 16.42 17.04 -6.80
C GLY A 191 14.91 16.83 -6.67
N ALA A 192 14.13 17.92 -6.71
CA ALA A 192 12.68 17.88 -6.52
C ALA A 192 11.92 16.94 -7.48
N ALA A 193 12.51 16.58 -8.62
CA ALA A 193 11.93 15.65 -9.61
C ALA A 193 12.08 14.16 -9.24
N ASP A 194 13.01 13.81 -8.34
CA ASP A 194 13.29 12.42 -7.96
C ASP A 194 12.65 12.02 -6.62
N LYS A 195 11.94 12.95 -5.96
CA LYS A 195 11.27 12.66 -4.70
C LYS A 195 10.14 11.65 -4.91
N ALA A 196 10.13 10.62 -4.08
CA ALA A 196 9.07 9.63 -4.00
C ALA A 196 7.72 10.28 -3.69
N VAL A 197 6.67 9.92 -4.42
CA VAL A 197 5.30 10.33 -4.05
C VAL A 197 4.75 9.37 -2.99
N ASN A 198 4.37 9.92 -1.85
CA ASN A 198 3.84 9.25 -0.66
C ASN A 198 2.45 9.78 -0.29
N VAL A 199 1.76 9.08 0.59
CA VAL A 199 0.48 9.53 1.17
C VAL A 199 0.79 10.51 2.30
N LYS A 200 -0.01 11.57 2.43
CA LYS A 200 0.08 12.53 3.54
C LYS A 200 -1.12 12.45 4.46
N LYS A 201 -2.31 12.28 3.88
CA LYS A 201 -3.57 12.24 4.63
C LYS A 201 -4.45 11.10 4.17
N HIS A 202 -5.07 10.46 5.14
CA HIS A 202 -6.08 9.43 4.95
C HIS A 202 -7.43 9.99 5.42
N PHE A 203 -8.48 9.77 4.64
CA PHE A 203 -9.84 10.21 4.98
C PHE A 203 -10.71 8.99 5.24
N TRP A 204 -11.22 8.89 6.46
CA TRP A 204 -11.91 7.73 6.99
C TRP A 204 -13.40 7.97 7.14
N LYS A 205 -14.19 6.98 6.78
CA LYS A 205 -15.65 6.99 6.94
C LYS A 205 -16.18 5.67 7.46
N TRP A 206 -17.21 5.73 8.29
CA TRP A 206 -17.95 4.54 8.72
C TRP A 206 -19.05 4.21 7.72
N VAL A 207 -19.16 2.94 7.35
CA VAL A 207 -20.25 2.44 6.49
C VAL A 207 -20.93 1.23 7.09
N GLU A 208 -22.22 1.06 6.81
CA GLU A 208 -22.95 -0.15 7.19
C GLU A 208 -22.35 -1.38 6.51
N SER A 209 -22.23 -2.49 7.24
CA SER A 209 -21.65 -3.73 6.71
C SER A 209 -22.40 -4.28 5.49
N ASP A 210 -23.71 -4.05 5.41
CA ASP A 210 -24.56 -4.45 4.27
C ASP A 210 -24.27 -3.66 2.98
N SER A 211 -23.48 -2.59 3.05
CA SER A 211 -23.11 -1.76 1.91
C SER A 211 -21.81 -2.21 1.21
N PHE A 212 -21.18 -3.31 1.65
CA PHE A 212 -19.88 -3.78 1.16
C PHE A 212 -19.79 -5.30 0.92
#